data_AF-A0A1Q3RS61-F1
#
_entry.id   AF-A0A1Q3RS61-F1
#
_cell.length_a   1.000
_cell.length_b   1.000
_cell.length_c   1.000
_cell.angle_alpha   90.00
_cell.angle_beta   90.00
_cell.angle_gamma   90.00
#
_symmetry.space_group_name_H-M   'P 1'
#
loop_
_entity.id
_entity.type
_entity.pdbx_description
1 polymer ?
#
loop_
_entity_poly.entity_id
_entity_poly.type
_entity_poly.pdbx_seq_one_letter_code
_entity_poly.pdbx_strand_id
1 'polypeptide(L)'
;MGLLALAYAASILAQNVLFGVSGAPGYNDPIEVVLSYHANNQSTLAITSGLEAVNMVFLLFFVTALGGYIKNHGNRGSSWVQLSTSAGATLSALFALTIATHISVTLAAKSLIEPNFAFQMMWQFHAASFALSLPALGLTIIGTVLALHSSGLIRSTMKVFGLLISLLPIIAGLGNLAVAGGSSFIYIGVMGLFLWILWLILTGLRLIRG
;
A
#
# COMPACT_ATOMS: atom_id res chain seq x y z
N MET A 1 -19.13 -4.14 1.03
CA MET A 1 -18.06 -3.44 1.76
C MET A 1 -17.17 -4.38 2.57
N GLY A 2 -17.70 -5.15 3.54
CA GLY A 2 -16.88 -6.09 4.32
C GLY A 2 -16.11 -7.12 3.49
N LEU A 3 -16.73 -7.72 2.47
CA LEU A 3 -16.06 -8.61 1.52
C LEU A 3 -14.93 -7.92 0.73
N LEU A 4 -15.10 -6.65 0.36
CA LEU A 4 -14.06 -5.87 -0.34
C LEU A 4 -12.85 -5.61 0.57
N ALA A 5 -13.09 -5.33 1.86
CA ALA A 5 -12.01 -5.19 2.83
C ALA A 5 -11.20 -6.48 2.98
N LEU A 6 -11.88 -7.63 3.03
CA LEU A 6 -11.22 -8.94 3.10
C LEU A 6 -10.47 -9.31 1.82
N ALA A 7 -11.07 -9.04 0.64
CA ALA A 7 -10.42 -9.27 -0.64
C ALA A 7 -9.16 -8.42 -0.80
N TYR A 8 -9.24 -7.13 -0.42
CA TYR A 8 -8.09 -6.24 -0.41
C TYR A 8 -6.99 -6.72 0.54
N ALA A 9 -7.34 -7.06 1.78
CA ALA A 9 -6.40 -7.59 2.76
C ALA A 9 -5.71 -8.88 2.28
N ALA A 10 -6.46 -9.82 1.72
CA ALA A 10 -5.92 -11.07 1.20
C ALA A 10 -4.97 -10.85 0.01
N SER A 11 -5.32 -9.95 -0.90
CA SER A 11 -4.50 -9.64 -2.08
C SER A 11 -3.17 -8.97 -1.71
N ILE A 12 -3.18 -7.99 -0.80
CA ILE A 12 -1.95 -7.37 -0.29
C ILE A 12 -1.07 -8.40 0.44
N LEU A 13 -1.68 -9.27 1.27
CA LEU A 13 -0.94 -10.33 1.96
C LEU A 13 -0.27 -11.27 0.97
N ALA A 14 -0.99 -11.73 -0.06
CA ALA A 14 -0.43 -12.60 -1.10
C ALA A 14 0.77 -11.93 -1.80
N GLN A 15 0.65 -10.65 -2.15
CA GLN A 15 1.73 -9.90 -2.80
C GLN A 15 2.97 -9.79 -1.91
N ASN A 16 2.80 -9.44 -0.63
CA ASN A 16 3.92 -9.26 0.29
C ASN A 16 4.59 -10.59 0.67
N VAL A 17 3.80 -11.67 0.78
CA VAL A 17 4.35 -13.02 0.97
C VAL A 17 5.22 -13.42 -0.22
N LEU A 18 4.78 -13.14 -1.46
CA LEU A 18 5.57 -13.44 -2.65
C LEU A 18 6.93 -12.72 -2.65
N PHE A 19 6.98 -11.43 -2.29
CA PHE A 19 8.24 -10.71 -2.15
C PHE A 19 9.13 -11.28 -1.03
N GLY A 20 8.54 -11.70 0.09
CA GLY A 20 9.26 -12.31 1.20
C GLY A 20 9.89 -13.66 0.82
N VAL A 21 9.16 -14.53 0.12
CA VAL A 21 9.66 -15.86 -0.27
C VAL A 21 10.64 -15.79 -1.45
N SER A 22 10.53 -14.79 -2.32
CA SER A 22 11.47 -14.60 -3.43
C SER A 22 12.78 -13.93 -3.00
N GLY A 23 12.85 -13.39 -1.78
CA GLY A 23 14.02 -12.67 -1.28
C GLY A 23 14.22 -11.34 -1.99
N ALA A 24 13.15 -10.54 -2.11
CA ALA A 24 13.22 -9.23 -2.75
C ALA A 24 14.30 -8.34 -2.10
N PRO A 25 15.14 -7.65 -2.91
CA PRO A 25 16.20 -6.80 -2.40
C PRO A 25 15.64 -5.54 -1.73
N GLY A 26 16.36 -5.05 -0.73
CA GLY A 26 16.13 -3.75 -0.12
C GLY A 26 16.60 -2.59 -1.01
N TYR A 27 16.20 -1.37 -0.65
CA TYR A 27 16.59 -0.18 -1.42
C TYR A 27 18.05 0.24 -1.24
N ASN A 28 18.78 -0.30 -0.26
CA ASN A 28 20.22 -0.08 -0.08
C ASN A 28 21.09 -1.20 -0.66
N ASP A 29 20.50 -2.26 -1.22
CA ASP A 29 21.27 -3.36 -1.79
C ASP A 29 22.06 -2.88 -3.02
N PRO A 30 23.23 -3.48 -3.29
CA PRO A 30 23.99 -3.17 -4.50
C PRO A 30 23.13 -3.32 -5.75
N ILE A 31 23.27 -2.39 -6.70
CA ILE A 31 22.39 -2.36 -7.87
C ILE A 31 22.55 -3.62 -8.74
N GLU A 32 23.70 -4.29 -8.68
CA GLU A 32 23.97 -5.58 -9.32
C GLU A 32 23.06 -6.69 -8.75
N VAL A 33 22.80 -6.65 -7.45
CA VAL A 33 21.88 -7.58 -6.76
C VAL A 33 20.45 -7.31 -7.23
N VAL A 34 20.06 -6.03 -7.32
CA VAL A 34 18.74 -5.64 -7.85
C VAL A 34 18.57 -6.10 -9.30
N LEU A 35 19.57 -5.88 -10.14
CA LEU A 35 19.58 -6.30 -11.55
C LEU A 35 19.43 -7.83 -11.67
N SER A 36 20.27 -8.58 -10.95
CA SER A 36 20.25 -10.04 -10.94
C SER A 36 18.90 -10.58 -10.45
N TYR A 37 18.36 -10.01 -9.37
CA TYR A 37 17.06 -10.40 -8.84
C TYR A 37 15.95 -10.20 -9.88
N HIS A 38 15.90 -9.05 -10.55
CA HIS A 38 14.88 -8.74 -11.55
C HIS A 38 15.01 -9.61 -12.80
N ALA A 39 16.23 -9.95 -13.23
CA ALA A 39 16.46 -10.84 -14.36
C ALA A 39 15.98 -12.27 -14.06
N ASN A 40 16.19 -12.75 -12.83
CA ASN A 40 15.93 -14.13 -12.43
C ASN A 40 14.50 -14.39 -11.91
N ASN A 41 13.75 -13.35 -11.51
CA ASN A 41 12.44 -13.50 -10.86
C ASN A 41 11.26 -12.95 -11.68
N GLN A 42 11.38 -12.86 -13.01
CA GLN A 42 10.35 -12.20 -13.85
C GLN A 42 8.92 -12.72 -13.66
N SER A 43 8.72 -14.02 -13.44
CA SER A 43 7.39 -14.58 -13.19
C SER A 43 6.78 -14.08 -11.88
N THR A 44 7.58 -14.08 -10.80
CA THR A 44 7.17 -13.54 -9.50
C THR A 44 6.83 -12.06 -9.64
N LEU A 45 7.67 -11.29 -10.35
CA LEU A 45 7.47 -9.87 -10.54
C LEU A 45 6.26 -9.53 -11.41
N ALA A 46 5.94 -10.36 -12.40
CA ALA A 46 4.70 -10.24 -13.18
C ALA A 46 3.47 -10.47 -12.29
N ILE A 47 3.49 -11.48 -11.41
CA ILE A 47 2.39 -11.78 -10.49
C ILE A 47 2.23 -10.65 -9.48
N THR A 48 3.30 -10.18 -8.83
CA THR A 48 3.20 -9.10 -7.84
C THR A 48 2.75 -7.78 -8.48
N SER A 49 3.16 -7.51 -9.72
CA SER A 49 2.65 -6.36 -10.49
C SER A 49 1.16 -6.47 -10.81
N GLY A 50 0.68 -7.67 -11.17
CA GLY A 50 -0.74 -7.93 -11.36
C GLY A 50 -1.54 -7.77 -10.06
N LEU A 51 -1.01 -8.26 -8.94
CA LEU A 51 -1.63 -8.10 -7.61
C LEU A 51 -1.71 -6.62 -7.19
N GLU A 52 -0.69 -5.81 -7.48
CA GLU A 52 -0.74 -4.37 -7.20
C GLU A 52 -1.86 -3.69 -8.00
N ALA A 53 -2.05 -4.05 -9.27
CA ALA A 53 -3.18 -3.56 -10.07
C ALA A 53 -4.53 -3.94 -9.45
N VAL A 54 -4.67 -5.17 -8.98
CA VAL A 54 -5.87 -5.67 -8.27
C VAL A 54 -6.07 -4.92 -6.94
N ASN A 55 -5.00 -4.66 -6.20
CA ASN A 55 -5.04 -3.94 -4.92
C ASN A 55 -5.59 -2.52 -5.08
N MET A 56 -5.12 -1.78 -6.08
CA MET A 56 -5.66 -0.44 -6.38
C MET A 56 -7.17 -0.49 -6.67
N VAL A 57 -7.60 -1.46 -7.47
CA VAL A 57 -9.03 -1.66 -7.79
C VAL A 57 -9.84 -1.96 -6.52
N PHE A 58 -9.39 -2.90 -5.69
CA PHE A 58 -10.08 -3.25 -4.45
C PHE A 58 -10.12 -2.11 -3.44
N LEU A 59 -9.03 -1.35 -3.29
CA LEU A 59 -8.98 -0.18 -2.42
C LEU A 59 -10.03 0.85 -2.84
N LEU A 60 -10.04 1.22 -4.12
CA LEU A 60 -10.95 2.23 -4.65
C LEU A 60 -12.40 1.78 -4.54
N PHE A 61 -12.72 0.53 -4.91
CA PHE A 61 -14.06 -0.02 -4.70
C PHE A 61 -14.46 -0.02 -3.22
N PHE A 62 -13.54 -0.36 -2.31
CA PHE A 62 -13.82 -0.36 -0.88
C PHE A 62 -14.18 1.03 -0.36
N VAL A 63 -13.37 2.05 -0.64
CA VAL A 63 -13.61 3.43 -0.15
C VAL A 63 -14.84 4.06 -0.83
N THR A 64 -15.08 3.77 -2.12
CA THR A 64 -16.29 4.21 -2.82
C THR A 64 -17.55 3.53 -2.27
N ALA A 65 -17.51 2.22 -2.00
CA ALA A 65 -18.62 1.50 -1.40
C ALA A 65 -18.94 2.01 0.02
N LEU A 66 -17.92 2.36 0.79
CA LEU A 66 -18.08 3.01 2.10
C LEU A 66 -18.80 4.36 1.94
N GLY A 67 -18.41 5.18 0.97
CA GLY A 67 -19.09 6.45 0.68
C GLY A 67 -20.55 6.28 0.30
N GLY A 68 -20.86 5.32 -0.58
CA GLY A 68 -22.23 4.99 -0.94
C GLY A 68 -23.06 4.55 0.27
N TYR A 69 -22.50 3.72 1.13
CA TYR A 69 -23.15 3.31 2.38
C TYR A 69 -23.45 4.53 3.27
N ILE A 70 -22.46 5.38 3.54
CA ILE A 70 -22.60 6.52 4.45
C ILE A 70 -23.63 7.52 3.94
N LYS A 71 -23.62 7.81 2.63
CA LYS A 71 -24.60 8.70 2.00
C LYS A 71 -26.03 8.20 2.20
N ASN A 72 -26.24 6.89 2.14
CA ASN A 72 -27.56 6.28 2.30
C ASN A 72 -28.00 6.11 3.77
N HIS A 73 -27.11 6.34 4.74
CA HIS A 73 -27.36 6.07 6.18
C HIS A 73 -27.07 7.30 7.06
N GLY A 74 -27.65 8.44 6.69
CA GLY A 74 -27.63 9.66 7.52
C GLY A 74 -26.36 10.50 7.40
N ASN A 75 -25.46 10.17 6.46
CA ASN A 75 -24.32 10.97 6.03
C ASN A 75 -23.29 11.33 7.11
N ARG A 76 -23.37 10.69 8.29
CA ARG A 76 -22.39 10.85 9.38
C ARG A 76 -21.08 10.22 8.95
N GLY A 77 -20.08 11.05 8.69
CA GLY A 77 -18.76 10.63 8.23
C GLY A 77 -18.41 11.02 6.80
N SER A 78 -19.28 11.76 6.10
CA SER A 78 -19.04 12.15 4.70
C SER A 78 -17.70 12.85 4.46
N SER A 79 -17.29 13.77 5.33
CA SER A 79 -15.99 14.47 5.20
C SER A 79 -14.81 13.51 5.34
N TRP A 80 -14.95 12.49 6.19
CA TRP A 80 -13.91 11.46 6.38
C TRP A 80 -13.85 10.48 5.21
N VAL A 81 -14.99 10.16 4.60
CA VAL A 81 -15.03 9.41 3.32
C VAL A 81 -14.32 10.18 2.23
N GLN A 82 -14.54 11.49 2.13
CA GLN A 82 -13.87 12.32 1.13
C GLN A 82 -12.35 12.27 1.32
N LEU A 83 -11.87 12.41 2.56
CA LEU A 83 -10.46 12.24 2.88
C LEU A 83 -9.94 10.84 2.50
N SER A 84 -10.67 9.79 2.86
CA SER A 84 -10.29 8.41 2.54
C SER A 84 -10.22 8.16 1.05
N THR A 85 -11.14 8.75 0.28
CA THR A 85 -11.24 8.55 -1.17
C THR A 85 -10.15 9.33 -1.88
N SER A 86 -9.91 10.59 -1.51
CA SER A 86 -8.84 11.39 -2.10
C SER A 86 -7.46 10.83 -1.76
N ALA A 87 -7.22 10.48 -0.50
CA ALA A 87 -5.98 9.83 -0.08
C ALA A 87 -5.80 8.45 -0.73
N GLY A 88 -6.86 7.66 -0.85
CA GLY A 88 -6.83 6.35 -1.52
C GLY A 88 -6.56 6.45 -3.02
N ALA A 89 -7.09 7.48 -3.68
CA ALA A 89 -6.77 7.77 -5.08
C ALA A 89 -5.32 8.22 -5.24
N THR A 90 -4.81 9.09 -4.37
CA THR A 90 -3.40 9.49 -4.35
C THR A 90 -2.48 8.29 -4.10
N LEU A 91 -2.84 7.42 -3.14
CA LEU A 91 -2.12 6.18 -2.85
C LEU A 91 -2.07 5.28 -4.08
N SER A 92 -3.21 5.09 -4.75
CA SER A 92 -3.29 4.29 -5.97
C SER A 92 -2.43 4.89 -7.09
N ALA A 93 -2.42 6.21 -7.26
CA ALA A 93 -1.57 6.86 -8.25
C ALA A 93 -0.07 6.68 -7.95
N LEU A 94 0.32 6.76 -6.68
CA LEU A 94 1.70 6.53 -6.26
C LEU A 94 2.12 5.08 -6.44
N PHE A 95 1.26 4.11 -6.10
CA PHE A 95 1.53 2.71 -6.38
C PHE A 95 1.55 2.39 -7.88
N ALA A 96 0.72 3.05 -8.70
CA ALA A 96 0.79 2.93 -10.15
C ALA A 96 2.15 3.41 -10.68
N LEU A 97 2.70 4.49 -10.11
CA LEU A 97 4.05 4.97 -10.44
C LEU A 97 5.13 3.98 -9.95
N THR A 98 5.02 3.50 -8.72
CA THR A 98 5.92 2.49 -8.15
C THR A 98 5.92 1.23 -9.00
N ILE A 99 4.76 0.74 -9.46
CA ILE A 99 4.71 -0.48 -10.25
C ILE A 99 5.15 -0.26 -11.70
N ALA A 100 4.88 0.89 -12.30
CA ALA A 100 5.38 1.22 -13.64
C ALA A 100 6.91 1.25 -13.69
N THR A 101 7.55 1.84 -12.67
CA THR A 101 9.02 1.82 -12.53
C THR A 101 9.53 0.40 -12.28
N HIS A 102 8.84 -0.40 -11.47
CA HIS A 102 9.18 -1.80 -11.20
C HIS A 102 9.11 -2.68 -12.47
N ILE A 103 8.06 -2.51 -13.28
CA ILE A 103 7.89 -3.18 -14.59
C ILE A 103 9.04 -2.77 -15.51
N SER A 104 9.36 -1.48 -15.57
CA SER A 104 10.46 -0.97 -16.42
C SER A 104 11.81 -1.59 -16.06
N VAL A 105 12.12 -1.66 -14.76
CA VAL A 105 13.33 -2.32 -14.23
C VAL A 105 13.33 -3.82 -14.59
N THR A 106 12.19 -4.50 -14.40
CA THR A 106 12.03 -5.93 -14.72
C THR A 106 12.28 -6.25 -16.19
N LEU A 107 11.72 -5.42 -17.09
CA LEU A 107 11.86 -5.59 -18.53
C LEU A 107 13.29 -5.29 -19.00
N ALA A 108 13.92 -4.26 -18.44
CA ALA A 108 15.30 -3.90 -18.77
C ALA A 108 16.31 -4.94 -18.27
N ALA A 109 16.05 -5.58 -17.13
CA ALA A 109 17.02 -6.42 -16.42
C ALA A 109 17.56 -7.60 -17.25
N LYS A 110 16.75 -8.20 -18.13
CA LYS A 110 17.21 -9.31 -19.00
C LYS A 110 18.18 -8.90 -20.09
N SER A 111 18.14 -7.63 -20.50
CA SER A 111 18.92 -7.13 -21.63
C SER A 111 20.22 -6.46 -21.19
N LEU A 112 20.42 -6.27 -19.89
CA LEU A 112 21.60 -5.62 -19.33
C LEU A 112 22.57 -6.67 -18.80
N ILE A 113 23.82 -6.60 -19.25
CA ILE A 113 24.93 -7.40 -18.70
C ILE A 113 25.43 -6.77 -17.40
N GLU A 114 25.47 -5.43 -17.35
CA GLU A 114 25.88 -4.64 -16.20
C GLU A 114 24.88 -3.51 -15.91
N PRO A 115 24.70 -3.11 -14.65
CA PRO A 115 23.83 -1.99 -14.30
C PRO A 115 24.37 -0.68 -14.87
N ASN A 116 23.50 0.13 -15.44
CA ASN A 116 23.85 1.46 -15.95
C ASN A 116 23.17 2.57 -15.13
N PHE A 117 23.56 3.82 -15.41
CA PHE A 117 23.02 4.98 -14.72
C PHE A 117 21.48 5.10 -14.83
N ALA A 118 20.92 4.82 -16.01
CA ALA A 118 19.46 4.90 -16.20
C ALA A 118 18.71 3.86 -15.34
N PHE A 119 19.23 2.65 -15.24
CA PHE A 119 18.68 1.59 -14.38
C PHE A 119 18.73 1.99 -12.90
N GLN A 120 19.87 2.54 -12.44
CA GLN A 120 20.03 3.06 -11.08
C GLN A 120 19.02 4.18 -10.79
N MET A 121 18.89 5.16 -11.68
CA MET A 121 17.94 6.26 -11.54
C MET A 121 16.49 5.76 -11.48
N MET A 122 16.12 4.77 -12.29
CA MET A 122 14.79 4.17 -12.26
C MET A 122 14.50 3.46 -10.93
N TRP A 123 15.49 2.76 -10.38
CA TRP A 123 15.37 2.11 -9.07
C TRP A 123 15.23 3.11 -7.92
N GLN A 124 15.98 4.22 -7.95
CA GLN A 124 15.84 5.28 -6.96
C GLN A 124 14.49 6.00 -7.08
N PHE A 125 13.99 6.20 -8.29
CA PHE A 125 12.66 6.75 -8.52
C PHE A 125 11.55 5.82 -8.02
N HIS A 126 11.71 4.51 -8.23
CA HIS A 126 10.85 3.49 -7.66
C HIS A 126 10.80 3.61 -6.12
N ALA A 127 11.96 3.64 -5.45
CA ALA A 127 12.05 3.76 -4.00
C ALA A 127 11.43 5.06 -3.46
N ALA A 128 11.67 6.20 -4.13
CA ALA A 128 11.07 7.48 -3.77
C ALA A 128 9.55 7.49 -3.93
N SER A 129 9.02 6.92 -5.03
CA SER A 129 7.58 6.81 -5.24
C SER A 129 6.89 5.96 -4.17
N PHE A 130 7.52 4.86 -3.76
CA PHE A 130 7.03 4.03 -2.67
C PHE A 130 7.07 4.78 -1.33
N ALA A 131 8.16 5.48 -1.03
CA ALA A 131 8.28 6.26 0.20
C ALA A 131 7.18 7.33 0.33
N LEU A 132 6.84 7.99 -0.78
CA LEU A 132 5.76 8.98 -0.85
C LEU A 132 4.35 8.36 -0.75
N SER A 133 4.20 7.07 -1.00
CA SER A 133 2.93 6.36 -0.86
C SER A 133 2.53 6.20 0.62
N LEU A 134 3.51 6.15 1.54
CA LEU A 134 3.27 5.87 2.96
C LEU A 134 2.38 6.94 3.64
N PRO A 135 2.57 8.26 3.47
CA PRO A 135 1.65 9.25 4.02
C PRO A 135 0.24 9.15 3.43
N ALA A 136 0.12 8.84 2.12
CA ALA A 136 -1.16 8.63 1.48
C ALA A 136 -1.90 7.40 2.05
N LEU A 137 -1.16 6.32 2.34
CA LEU A 137 -1.66 5.15 3.08
C LEU A 137 -2.18 5.56 4.45
N GLY A 138 -1.39 6.29 5.24
CA GLY A 138 -1.81 6.76 6.55
C GLY A 138 -3.09 7.61 6.52
N LEU A 139 -3.19 8.56 5.60
CA LEU A 139 -4.40 9.39 5.45
C LEU A 139 -5.62 8.58 4.96
N THR A 140 -5.40 7.57 4.12
CA THR A 140 -6.46 6.63 3.71
C THR A 140 -7.01 5.87 4.93
N ILE A 141 -6.12 5.39 5.80
CA ILE A 141 -6.48 4.71 7.04
C ILE A 141 -7.27 5.66 7.96
N ILE A 142 -6.76 6.88 8.20
CA ILE A 142 -7.44 7.88 9.04
C ILE A 142 -8.86 8.16 8.52
N GLY A 143 -9.00 8.45 7.23
CA GLY A 143 -10.28 8.72 6.61
C GLY A 143 -11.24 7.53 6.76
N THR A 144 -10.78 6.32 6.48
CA THR A 144 -11.57 5.10 6.61
C THR A 144 -12.03 4.86 8.05
N VAL A 145 -11.11 4.97 9.01
CA VAL A 145 -11.37 4.72 10.44
C VAL A 145 -12.39 5.72 10.98
N LEU A 146 -12.22 7.02 10.68
CA LEU A 146 -13.10 8.07 11.18
C LEU A 146 -14.48 8.02 10.50
N ALA A 147 -14.53 7.69 9.20
CA ALA A 147 -15.78 7.45 8.48
C ALA A 147 -16.55 6.30 9.15
N LEU A 148 -15.96 5.12 9.29
CA LEU A 148 -16.60 3.96 9.91
C LEU A 148 -17.04 4.22 11.35
N HIS A 149 -16.25 4.93 12.15
CA HIS A 149 -16.60 5.24 13.54
C HIS A 149 -17.78 6.21 13.63
N SER A 150 -17.74 7.29 12.84
CA SER A 150 -18.80 8.31 12.85
C SER A 150 -20.14 7.76 12.33
N SER A 151 -20.11 6.73 11.49
CA SER A 151 -21.30 5.99 11.05
C SER A 151 -21.74 4.87 12.02
N GLY A 152 -21.06 4.69 13.16
CA GLY A 152 -21.41 3.68 14.17
C GLY A 152 -21.02 2.24 13.81
N LEU A 153 -20.26 2.02 12.75
CA LEU A 153 -19.91 0.68 12.24
C LEU A 153 -18.80 0.01 13.07
N ILE A 154 -17.96 0.80 13.73
CA ILE A 154 -16.86 0.29 14.56
C ILE A 154 -16.87 0.90 15.97
N ARG A 155 -16.35 0.15 16.93
CA ARG A 155 -16.22 0.56 18.34
C ARG A 155 -15.11 1.61 18.52
N SER A 156 -15.19 2.40 19.60
CA SER A 156 -14.17 3.41 19.92
C SER A 156 -12.76 2.81 20.08
N THR A 157 -12.64 1.60 20.61
CA THR A 157 -11.35 0.88 20.70
C THR A 157 -10.74 0.65 19.31
N MET A 158 -11.52 0.14 18.35
CA MET A 158 -11.07 -0.05 16.97
C MET A 158 -10.67 1.26 16.30
N LYS A 159 -11.35 2.37 16.62
CA LYS A 159 -10.94 3.71 16.18
C LYS A 159 -9.54 4.06 16.70
N VAL A 160 -9.33 3.97 18.02
CA VAL A 160 -8.04 4.32 18.63
C VAL A 160 -6.91 3.49 18.02
N PHE A 161 -7.09 2.18 17.90
CA PHE A 161 -6.10 1.32 17.25
C PHE A 161 -5.86 1.72 15.80
N GLY A 162 -6.91 1.95 15.01
CA GLY A 162 -6.78 2.36 13.61
C GLY A 162 -6.02 3.68 13.44
N LEU A 163 -6.26 4.65 14.31
CA LEU A 163 -5.54 5.93 14.31
C LEU A 163 -4.07 5.75 14.70
N LEU A 164 -3.75 4.96 15.71
CA LEU A 164 -2.35 4.70 16.09
C LEU A 164 -1.58 4.00 14.95
N ILE A 165 -2.20 3.03 14.29
CA ILE A 165 -1.63 2.32 13.15
C ILE A 165 -1.34 3.28 12.00
N SER A 166 -2.24 4.23 11.74
CA SER A 166 -2.10 5.19 10.64
C SER A 166 -0.92 6.16 10.78
N LEU A 167 -0.43 6.38 12.00
CA LEU A 167 0.71 7.25 12.26
C LEU A 167 2.02 6.61 11.78
N LEU A 168 2.12 5.28 11.80
CA LEU A 168 3.34 4.57 11.41
C LEU A 168 3.77 4.86 9.96
N PRO A 169 2.90 4.70 8.94
CA PRO A 169 3.29 5.02 7.56
C PRO A 169 3.41 6.53 7.33
N ILE A 170 2.72 7.39 8.09
CA ILE A 170 2.94 8.85 8.03
C ILE A 170 4.35 9.19 8.48
N ILE A 171 4.75 8.71 9.66
CA ILE A 171 6.08 8.95 10.23
C ILE A 171 7.16 8.44 9.28
N ALA A 172 7.01 7.22 8.76
CA ALA A 172 7.95 6.65 7.80
C ALA A 172 8.07 7.50 6.51
N GLY A 173 6.95 7.96 5.97
CA GLY A 173 6.92 8.80 4.77
C GLY A 173 7.42 10.23 4.96
N LEU A 174 7.37 10.79 6.17
CA LEU A 174 8.06 12.05 6.48
C LEU A 174 9.59 11.90 6.33
N GLY A 175 10.11 10.70 6.58
CA GLY A 175 11.50 10.33 6.30
C GLY A 175 11.72 9.81 4.88
N ASN A 176 10.95 10.26 3.87
CA ASN A 176 10.96 9.68 2.53
C ASN A 176 12.35 9.58 1.87
N LEU A 177 13.22 10.59 2.04
CA LEU A 177 14.58 10.52 1.49
C LEU A 177 15.41 9.41 2.16
N ALA A 178 15.27 9.23 3.47
CA ALA A 178 15.93 8.15 4.19
C ALA A 178 15.39 6.78 3.75
N VAL A 179 14.07 6.67 3.55
CA VAL A 179 13.43 5.45 3.02
C VAL A 179 13.92 5.14 1.61
N ALA A 180 13.95 6.16 0.73
CA ALA A 180 14.44 6.02 -0.64
C ALA A 180 15.92 5.62 -0.68
N GLY A 181 16.73 6.16 0.24
CA GLY A 181 18.12 5.76 0.46
C GLY A 181 18.31 4.39 1.15
N GLY A 182 17.23 3.63 1.36
CA GLY A 182 17.27 2.28 1.92
C GLY A 182 17.52 2.19 3.43
N SER A 183 17.16 3.23 4.17
CA SER A 183 17.11 3.16 5.64
C SER A 183 16.08 2.13 6.12
N SER A 184 16.40 1.46 7.22
CA SER A 184 15.48 0.61 7.99
C SER A 184 14.21 1.32 8.47
N PHE A 185 14.14 2.66 8.35
CA PHE A 185 12.95 3.46 8.63
C PHE A 185 11.72 2.99 7.83
N ILE A 186 11.93 2.40 6.66
CA ILE A 186 10.85 1.78 5.85
C ILE A 186 10.05 0.74 6.63
N TYR A 187 10.70 -0.03 7.51
CA TYR A 187 10.05 -1.11 8.26
C TYR A 187 8.99 -0.59 9.25
N ILE A 188 9.09 0.68 9.68
CA ILE A 188 8.04 1.33 10.48
C ILE A 188 6.77 1.50 9.63
N GLY A 189 6.91 1.96 8.39
CA GLY A 189 5.79 2.11 7.47
C GLY A 189 5.17 0.77 7.07
N VAL A 190 6.02 -0.22 6.81
CA VAL A 190 5.60 -1.60 6.50
C VAL A 190 4.87 -2.25 7.68
N MET A 191 5.34 -2.03 8.92
CA MET A 191 4.61 -2.45 10.12
C MET A 191 3.22 -1.82 10.17
N GLY A 192 3.10 -0.54 9.84
CA GLY A 192 1.82 0.14 9.69
C GLY A 192 0.88 -0.51 8.67
N LEU A 193 1.42 -0.92 7.52
CA LEU A 193 0.66 -1.66 6.51
C LEU A 193 0.15 -3.01 7.05
N PHE A 194 0.98 -3.80 7.72
CA PHE A 194 0.53 -5.10 8.26
C PHE A 194 -0.49 -4.98 9.38
N LEU A 195 -0.32 -4.01 10.28
CA LEU A 195 -1.33 -3.71 11.29
C LEU A 195 -2.63 -3.20 10.66
N TRP A 196 -2.54 -2.46 9.56
CA TRP A 196 -3.71 -2.05 8.79
C TRP A 196 -4.44 -3.23 8.16
N ILE A 197 -3.72 -4.20 7.58
CA ILE A 197 -4.29 -5.44 7.05
C ILE A 197 -5.03 -6.19 8.16
N LEU A 198 -4.41 -6.36 9.33
CA LEU A 198 -5.07 -7.00 10.48
C LEU A 198 -6.34 -6.24 10.88
N TRP A 199 -6.27 -4.92 10.94
CA TRP A 199 -7.40 -4.07 11.24
C TRP A 199 -8.53 -4.21 10.21
N LEU A 200 -8.19 -4.28 8.91
CA LEU A 200 -9.13 -4.52 7.81
C LEU A 200 -9.80 -5.89 7.91
N ILE A 201 -9.07 -6.94 8.30
CA ILE A 201 -9.63 -8.28 8.48
C ILE A 201 -10.66 -8.25 9.61
N LEU A 202 -10.29 -7.71 10.77
CA LEU A 202 -11.18 -7.63 11.93
C LEU A 202 -12.44 -6.80 11.62
N THR A 203 -12.26 -5.67 10.94
CA THR A 203 -13.35 -4.79 10.54
C THR A 203 -14.21 -5.40 9.44
N GLY A 204 -13.62 -6.02 8.43
CA GLY A 204 -14.30 -6.69 7.33
C GLY A 204 -15.20 -7.83 7.83
N LEU A 205 -14.69 -8.67 8.73
CA LEU A 205 -15.46 -9.74 9.37
C LEU A 205 -16.64 -9.18 10.17
N ARG A 206 -16.42 -8.08 10.91
CA ARG A 206 -17.50 -7.39 11.64
C ARG A 206 -18.59 -6.88 10.69
N LEU A 207 -18.20 -6.21 9.61
CA LEU A 207 -19.11 -5.64 8.63
C LEU A 207 -19.93 -6.68 7.87
N ILE A 208 -19.45 -7.92 7.76
CA ILE A 208 -20.21 -9.03 7.16
C ILE A 208 -21.27 -9.56 8.14
N ARG A 209 -20.98 -9.53 9.45
CA ARG A 209 -21.84 -10.12 10.49
C ARG A 209 -23.01 -9.21 10.92
N GLY A 210 -22.97 -7.92 10.60
CA GLY A 210 -23.93 -6.92 11.08
C GLY A 210 -23.50 -6.34 12.43
#